data_AF-C3M8G0-F1
#
_entry.id   AF-C3M8G0-F1
#
_cell.length_a   1.000
_cell.length_b   1.000
_cell.length_c   1.000
_cell.angle_alpha   90.00
_cell.angle_beta   90.00
_cell.angle_gamma   90.00
#
_symmetry.space_group_name_H-M   'P 1'
#
loop_
_entity.id
_entity.type
_entity.pdbx_description
1 polymer ?
#
loop_
_entity_poly.entity_id
_entity_poly.type
_entity_poly.pdbx_seq_one_letter_code
_entity_poly.pdbx_strand_id
1 'polypeptide(L)'
;MGFSQEKRLSQQRRLKASLSMKLILILFFLLCLAGCSGSRSHHENTAPVTLIESQIHLHSKKIALAQQRLQQASGIRDFAPGNQVKPDRNPHKKKGPAAQGGLFNKTVKLTVQKRDSMPKTPIQTEKNWRAQKGSTLKETLYLWVEQEQCLPEKKRTWSLIWDTDTNYRIDAPLSFSGTFRDALNGIFRLYAKATVPLFAGINTTQCLLKVDDQERHS
;
A
#
# COMPACT_ATOMS: atom_id res chain seq x y z
N MET A 1 -62.66 8.28 -6.46
CA MET A 1 -62.16 9.27 -5.46
C MET A 1 -60.71 9.07 -4.97
N GLY A 2 -59.89 8.13 -5.50
CA GLY A 2 -58.57 7.78 -4.90
C GLY A 2 -57.37 8.72 -5.17
N PHE A 3 -57.35 9.47 -6.27
CA PHE A 3 -56.18 10.27 -6.69
C PHE A 3 -55.93 11.54 -5.84
N SER A 4 -56.94 12.04 -5.13
CA SER A 4 -56.83 13.27 -4.33
C SER A 4 -56.17 13.02 -2.95
N GLN A 5 -56.37 11.83 -2.39
CA GLN A 5 -55.82 11.46 -1.08
C GLN A 5 -54.30 11.22 -1.13
N GLU A 6 -53.82 10.58 -2.20
CA GLU A 6 -52.38 10.28 -2.36
C GLU A 6 -51.52 11.55 -2.48
N LYS A 7 -52.04 12.57 -3.19
CA LYS A 7 -51.40 13.89 -3.29
C LYS A 7 -51.32 14.59 -1.94
N ARG A 8 -52.36 14.50 -1.11
CA ARG A 8 -52.35 15.05 0.26
C ARG A 8 -51.33 14.34 1.15
N LEU A 9 -51.24 13.02 1.06
CA LEU A 9 -50.29 12.22 1.83
C LEU A 9 -48.84 12.52 1.45
N SER A 10 -48.55 12.68 0.15
CA SER A 10 -47.23 13.07 -0.36
C SER A 10 -46.82 14.48 0.08
N GLN A 11 -47.73 15.46 -0.03
CA GLN A 11 -47.49 16.82 0.45
C GLN A 11 -47.25 16.86 1.97
N GLN A 12 -48.04 16.10 2.74
CA GLN A 12 -47.87 16.02 4.20
C GLN A 12 -46.54 15.36 4.59
N ARG A 13 -46.05 14.36 3.85
CA ARG A 13 -44.71 13.78 4.05
C ARG A 13 -43.61 14.80 3.75
N ARG A 14 -43.72 15.55 2.65
CA ARG A 14 -42.76 16.60 2.27
C ARG A 14 -42.71 17.73 3.30
N LEU A 15 -43.87 18.18 3.78
CA LEU A 15 -43.98 19.20 4.84
C LEU A 15 -43.37 18.71 6.16
N LYS A 16 -43.66 17.47 6.57
CA LYS A 16 -43.07 16.85 7.77
C LYS A 16 -41.55 16.70 7.65
N ALA A 17 -41.04 16.29 6.49
CA ALA A 17 -39.60 16.19 6.25
C ALA A 17 -38.91 17.57 6.29
N SER A 18 -39.53 18.60 5.70
CA SER A 18 -39.00 19.97 5.75
C SER A 18 -39.01 20.53 7.18
N LEU A 19 -40.07 20.30 7.95
CA LEU A 19 -40.16 20.73 9.35
C LEU A 19 -39.16 19.97 10.23
N SER A 20 -38.98 18.67 10.01
CA SER A 20 -37.99 17.84 10.71
C SER A 20 -36.56 18.30 10.42
N MET A 21 -36.21 18.58 9.16
CA MET A 21 -34.88 19.06 8.78
C MET A 21 -34.56 20.43 9.37
N LYS A 22 -35.55 21.34 9.42
CA LYS A 22 -35.43 22.65 10.08
C LYS A 22 -35.24 22.52 11.59
N LEU A 23 -35.99 21.62 12.25
CA LEU A 23 -35.85 21.37 13.68
C LEU A 23 -34.47 20.79 14.04
N ILE A 24 -33.95 19.87 13.22
CA ILE A 24 -32.60 19.29 13.39
C ILE A 24 -31.52 20.37 13.24
N LEU A 25 -31.64 21.26 12.25
CA LEU A 25 -30.70 22.38 12.09
C LEU A 25 -30.73 23.34 13.29
N ILE A 26 -31.93 23.67 13.81
CA ILE A 26 -32.08 24.55 14.97
C ILE A 26 -31.48 23.91 16.23
N LEU A 27 -31.72 22.61 16.46
CA LEU A 27 -31.11 21.89 17.58
C LEU A 27 -29.58 21.85 17.47
N PHE A 28 -29.05 21.62 16.27
CA PHE A 28 -27.60 21.64 16.05
C PHE A 28 -26.99 23.02 16.31
N PHE A 29 -27.68 24.09 15.87
CA PHE A 29 -27.24 25.46 16.11
C PHE A 29 -27.27 25.84 17.61
N LEU A 30 -28.29 25.39 18.35
CA LEU A 30 -28.37 25.57 19.80
C LEU A 30 -27.28 24.78 20.56
N LEU A 31 -26.94 23.58 20.08
CA LEU A 31 -25.83 22.78 20.63
C LEU A 31 -24.46 23.46 20.41
N CYS A 32 -24.27 24.16 19.29
CA CYS A 32 -23.03 24.92 19.04
C CYS A 32 -22.90 26.17 19.91
N LEU A 33 -24.00 26.80 20.32
CA LEU A 33 -23.97 28.05 21.10
C LEU A 33 -23.81 27.83 22.62
N ALA A 34 -24.03 26.62 23.14
CA ALA A 34 -23.89 26.30 24.57
C ALA A 34 -22.47 25.86 24.99
N GLY A 35 -21.49 25.91 24.08
CA GLY A 35 -20.17 25.29 24.25
C GLY A 35 -19.01 26.19 24.74
N CYS A 36 -19.27 27.37 25.30
CA CYS A 36 -18.21 28.25 25.81
C CYS A 36 -18.41 28.59 27.29
N SER A 37 -18.07 27.66 28.17
CA SER A 37 -17.67 27.97 29.55
C SER A 37 -16.71 26.90 30.04
N GLY A 38 -15.46 26.98 29.56
CA GLY A 38 -14.34 26.23 30.11
C GLY A 38 -13.59 27.08 31.10
N SER A 39 -13.93 26.96 32.39
CA SER A 39 -13.16 27.49 33.51
C SER A 39 -11.75 26.92 33.51
N ARG A 40 -10.76 27.81 33.60
CA ARG A 40 -9.33 27.50 33.72
C ARG A 40 -9.05 27.00 35.15
N SER A 41 -9.13 25.69 35.36
CA SER A 41 -8.57 25.03 36.55
C SER A 41 -7.21 24.44 36.22
N HIS A 42 -6.19 24.95 36.91
CA HIS A 42 -4.84 24.41 36.94
C HIS A 42 -4.92 22.98 37.52
N HIS A 43 -4.89 21.97 36.65
CA HIS A 43 -4.90 20.56 37.07
C HIS A 43 -3.49 19.99 36.90
N GLU A 44 -2.94 19.58 38.02
CA GLU A 44 -1.69 18.84 38.19
C GLU A 44 -1.64 17.66 37.21
N ASN A 45 -0.57 17.59 36.42
CA ASN A 45 -0.33 16.50 35.47
C ASN A 45 0.05 15.23 36.25
N THR A 46 -0.94 14.45 36.68
CA THR A 46 -0.77 13.04 37.00
C THR A 46 -1.25 12.21 35.80
N ALA A 47 -0.26 11.62 35.10
CA ALA A 47 -0.27 10.59 34.04
C ALA A 47 -1.61 10.18 33.36
N PRO A 48 -1.55 10.08 32.02
CA PRO A 48 -1.76 8.75 31.42
C PRO A 48 -0.68 8.42 30.38
N VAL A 49 0.53 8.07 30.85
CA VAL A 49 1.59 7.48 30.01
C VAL A 49 1.66 6.00 30.31
N THR A 50 0.73 5.19 29.78
CA THR A 50 0.79 3.73 29.96
C THR A 50 0.57 2.94 28.67
N LEU A 51 0.13 3.57 27.57
CA LEU A 51 -0.03 2.88 26.29
C LEU A 51 1.23 2.97 25.40
N ILE A 52 1.84 4.15 25.33
CA ILE A 52 3.00 4.43 24.47
C ILE A 52 4.23 3.62 24.95
N GLU A 53 4.37 3.43 26.25
CA GLU A 53 5.50 2.68 26.84
C GLU A 53 5.44 1.17 26.51
N SER A 54 4.25 0.59 26.36
CA SER A 54 4.09 -0.82 25.97
C SER A 54 4.59 -1.11 24.55
N GLN A 55 4.36 -0.18 23.61
CA GLN A 55 4.82 -0.27 22.22
C GLN A 55 6.33 -0.07 22.13
N ILE A 56 6.88 0.91 22.85
CA ILE A 56 8.32 1.19 22.90
C ILE A 56 9.07 -0.02 23.47
N HIS A 57 8.57 -0.62 24.55
CA HIS A 57 9.20 -1.78 25.19
C HIS A 57 9.15 -3.04 24.30
N LEU A 58 8.09 -3.22 23.51
CA LEU A 58 8.00 -4.33 22.57
C LEU A 58 8.97 -4.17 21.39
N HIS A 59 9.07 -2.95 20.84
CA HIS A 59 9.97 -2.67 19.72
C HIS A 59 11.43 -2.75 20.13
N SER A 60 11.81 -2.26 21.32
CA SER A 60 13.18 -2.34 21.82
C SER A 60 13.66 -3.78 22.00
N LYS A 61 12.80 -4.66 22.53
CA LYS A 61 13.11 -6.09 22.72
C LYS A 61 13.35 -6.83 21.39
N LYS A 62 12.59 -6.50 20.34
CA LYS A 62 12.78 -7.07 19.01
C LYS A 62 14.11 -6.63 18.39
N ILE A 63 14.49 -5.37 18.56
CA ILE A 63 15.76 -4.82 18.06
C ILE A 63 16.95 -5.49 18.76
N ALA A 64 16.91 -5.60 20.09
CA ALA A 64 17.96 -6.24 20.87
C ALA A 64 18.18 -7.71 20.46
N LEU A 65 17.10 -8.47 20.24
CA LEU A 65 17.18 -9.86 19.79
C LEU A 65 17.76 -9.99 18.38
N ALA A 66 17.44 -9.07 17.47
CA ALA A 66 18.01 -9.03 16.13
C ALA A 66 19.52 -8.75 16.18
N GLN A 67 19.94 -7.79 17.00
CA GLN A 67 21.36 -7.47 17.21
C GLN A 67 22.13 -8.64 17.83
N GLN A 68 21.54 -9.34 18.80
CA GLN A 68 22.14 -10.54 19.40
C GLN A 68 22.36 -11.65 18.37
N ARG A 69 21.40 -11.88 17.47
CA ARG A 69 21.55 -12.87 16.38
C ARG A 69 22.65 -12.50 15.39
N LEU A 70 22.82 -11.21 15.08
CA LEU A 70 23.91 -10.74 14.22
C LEU A 70 25.29 -10.94 14.87
N GLN A 71 25.41 -10.72 16.18
CA GLN A 71 26.66 -10.95 16.91
C GLN A 71 27.04 -12.44 16.97
N GLN A 72 26.05 -13.32 17.19
CA GLN A 72 26.25 -14.78 17.17
C GLN A 72 26.68 -15.28 15.78
N ALA A 73 26.17 -14.68 14.70
CA ALA A 73 26.55 -15.02 13.34
C ALA A 73 27.98 -14.54 12.98
N SER A 74 28.51 -13.53 13.67
CA SER A 74 29.87 -13.01 13.44
C SER A 74 30.98 -13.73 14.20
N GLY A 75 30.65 -14.60 15.15
CA GLY A 75 31.59 -15.28 16.06
C GLY A 75 32.30 -16.53 15.52
N ILE A 76 32.53 -16.65 14.21
CA ILE A 76 33.36 -17.74 13.64
C ILE A 76 34.43 -17.16 12.71
N ARG A 77 35.50 -16.65 13.32
CA ARG A 77 36.89 -16.50 12.82
C ARG A 77 37.74 -16.54 14.10
N ASP A 78 38.74 -17.39 14.30
CA ASP A 78 39.89 -17.76 13.45
C ASP A 78 40.43 -19.14 13.87
N PHE A 79 41.19 -19.81 13.00
CA PHE A 79 42.50 -20.44 13.29
C PHE A 79 42.97 -21.21 12.04
N ALA A 80 43.93 -20.63 11.31
CA ALA A 80 44.86 -21.36 10.43
C ALA A 80 46.08 -21.82 11.28
N PRO A 81 46.87 -22.82 10.85
CA PRO A 81 47.92 -22.56 9.86
C PRO A 81 48.26 -23.71 8.89
N GLY A 82 48.74 -23.33 7.70
CA GLY A 82 49.90 -23.93 7.00
C GLY A 82 49.84 -25.36 6.46
N ASN A 83 49.80 -25.51 5.13
CA ASN A 83 50.98 -26.04 4.41
C ASN A 83 50.88 -25.82 2.88
N GLN A 84 52.00 -25.37 2.35
CA GLN A 84 52.31 -25.16 0.94
C GLN A 84 52.68 -26.49 0.27
N VAL A 85 52.16 -26.77 -0.94
CA VAL A 85 52.94 -27.37 -2.04
C VAL A 85 52.36 -26.88 -3.37
N LYS A 86 53.24 -26.37 -4.23
CA LYS A 86 53.02 -25.93 -5.63
C LYS A 86 53.68 -26.97 -6.56
N PRO A 87 53.72 -26.73 -7.88
CA PRO A 87 52.84 -27.20 -8.96
C PRO A 87 53.40 -28.43 -9.72
N ASP A 88 52.60 -29.11 -10.54
CA ASP A 88 53.16 -29.82 -11.70
C ASP A 88 52.22 -29.87 -12.91
N ARG A 89 52.89 -30.00 -14.05
CA ARG A 89 52.61 -29.68 -15.44
C ARG A 89 51.47 -30.45 -16.11
N ASN A 90 50.83 -29.75 -17.04
CA ASN A 90 50.18 -30.32 -18.22
C ASN A 90 51.27 -30.82 -19.21
N PRO A 91 51.04 -31.90 -19.98
CA PRO A 91 50.87 -31.65 -21.41
C PRO A 91 49.94 -32.61 -22.20
N HIS A 92 49.22 -32.00 -23.14
CA HIS A 92 48.96 -32.47 -24.52
C HIS A 92 47.93 -33.59 -24.86
N LYS A 93 46.82 -33.12 -25.47
CA LYS A 93 46.45 -33.28 -26.91
C LYS A 93 45.43 -34.39 -27.32
N LYS A 94 44.54 -33.94 -28.22
CA LYS A 94 43.70 -34.63 -29.26
C LYS A 94 42.25 -34.97 -28.83
N LYS A 95 41.22 -34.30 -29.37
CA LYS A 95 40.58 -34.35 -30.72
C LYS A 95 39.58 -35.51 -30.87
N GLY A 96 38.32 -35.16 -31.08
CA GLY A 96 37.40 -35.89 -31.98
C GLY A 96 36.19 -36.58 -31.30
N PRO A 97 35.07 -36.76 -32.03
CA PRO A 97 33.72 -36.68 -31.49
C PRO A 97 32.92 -38.00 -31.54
N ALA A 98 31.68 -37.92 -31.06
CA ALA A 98 30.50 -38.73 -31.40
C ALA A 98 30.02 -39.79 -30.36
N ALA A 99 28.73 -39.61 -30.04
CA ALA A 99 27.68 -40.62 -29.95
C ALA A 99 27.65 -41.67 -28.82
N GLN A 100 26.57 -41.52 -28.04
CA GLN A 100 25.58 -42.54 -27.68
C GLN A 100 25.87 -43.55 -26.56
N GLY A 101 24.88 -43.66 -25.68
CA GLY A 101 24.55 -44.90 -24.96
C GLY A 101 24.63 -44.77 -23.44
N GLY A 102 23.49 -44.87 -22.75
CA GLY A 102 23.48 -45.09 -21.30
C GLY A 102 22.27 -44.57 -20.55
N LEU A 103 21.09 -45.09 -20.87
CA LEU A 103 19.89 -45.03 -20.03
C LEU A 103 20.19 -45.68 -18.67
N PHE A 104 20.32 -44.89 -17.60
CA PHE A 104 20.06 -45.37 -16.24
C PHE A 104 19.28 -44.33 -15.45
N ASN A 105 17.97 -44.55 -15.43
CA ASN A 105 17.01 -43.86 -14.60
C ASN A 105 17.39 -44.06 -13.13
N LYS A 106 17.71 -42.96 -12.43
CA LYS A 106 17.60 -42.94 -10.97
C LYS A 106 16.62 -41.86 -10.57
N THR A 107 15.37 -42.31 -10.43
CA THR A 107 14.28 -41.61 -9.77
C THR A 107 14.73 -41.21 -8.36
N VAL A 108 15.21 -39.98 -8.22
CA VAL A 108 15.36 -39.37 -6.90
C VAL A 108 13.99 -38.87 -6.48
N LYS A 109 13.32 -39.68 -5.66
CA LYS A 109 12.12 -39.29 -4.92
C LYS A 109 12.50 -38.17 -3.96
N LEU A 110 12.42 -36.92 -4.40
CA LEU A 110 12.49 -35.75 -3.53
C LEU A 110 11.19 -35.66 -2.75
N THR A 111 11.22 -36.22 -1.55
CA THR A 111 10.25 -36.00 -0.49
C THR A 111 10.03 -34.50 -0.33
N VAL A 112 8.83 -34.03 -0.66
CA VAL A 112 8.37 -32.67 -0.36
C VAL A 112 8.30 -32.55 1.16
N GLN A 113 9.39 -32.04 1.74
CA GLN A 113 9.39 -31.60 3.13
C GLN A 113 8.50 -30.37 3.20
N LYS A 114 7.31 -30.56 3.80
CA LYS A 114 6.41 -29.51 4.26
C LYS A 114 7.20 -28.62 5.20
N ARG A 115 7.73 -27.51 4.68
CA ARG A 115 8.28 -26.45 5.54
C ARG A 115 7.10 -25.83 6.25
N ASP A 116 7.11 -25.97 7.56
CA ASP A 116 6.18 -25.32 8.46
C ASP A 116 6.11 -23.83 8.17
N SER A 117 4.88 -23.34 8.19
CA SER A 117 4.47 -21.99 7.82
C SER A 117 5.22 -20.94 8.64
N MET A 118 6.25 -20.34 8.05
CA MET A 118 6.73 -19.02 8.44
C MET A 118 5.52 -18.05 8.40
N PRO A 119 5.36 -17.10 9.33
CA PRO A 119 4.30 -16.09 9.25
C PRO A 119 4.36 -15.44 7.87
N LYS A 120 3.32 -15.66 7.08
CA LYS A 120 3.18 -15.07 5.75
C LYS A 120 2.94 -13.57 5.96
N THR A 121 4.02 -12.79 6.00
CA THR A 121 3.94 -11.36 5.67
C THR A 121 3.08 -11.29 4.41
N PRO A 122 2.01 -10.46 4.36
CA PRO A 122 1.16 -10.39 3.19
C PRO A 122 2.06 -10.15 1.98
N ILE A 123 2.17 -11.15 1.11
CA ILE A 123 2.94 -11.03 -0.12
C ILE A 123 2.16 -10.02 -0.93
N GLN A 124 2.63 -8.78 -0.95
CA GLN A 124 2.09 -7.76 -1.82
C GLN A 124 2.35 -8.26 -3.24
N THR A 125 1.28 -8.67 -3.91
CA THR A 125 1.39 -9.32 -5.23
C THR A 125 1.94 -8.31 -6.22
N GLU A 126 3.11 -8.61 -6.78
CA GLU A 126 3.66 -7.83 -7.89
C GLU A 126 2.69 -7.91 -9.07
N LYS A 127 2.14 -6.76 -9.46
CA LYS A 127 1.19 -6.62 -10.57
C LYS A 127 1.85 -5.81 -11.68
N ASN A 128 1.40 -6.04 -12.91
CA ASN A 128 1.73 -5.18 -14.04
C ASN A 128 0.56 -4.21 -14.31
N TRP A 129 0.83 -2.92 -14.22
CA TRP A 129 -0.11 -1.82 -14.36
C TRP A 129 0.03 -1.19 -15.74
N ARG A 130 -1.06 -1.14 -16.49
CA ARG A 130 -1.03 -0.69 -17.89
C ARG A 130 -1.90 0.54 -18.09
N ALA A 131 -1.37 1.50 -18.84
CA ALA A 131 -2.11 2.66 -19.35
C ALA A 131 -2.25 2.52 -20.87
N GLN A 132 -3.47 2.64 -21.38
CA GLN A 132 -3.73 2.45 -22.80
C GLN A 132 -3.47 3.74 -23.56
N LYS A 133 -2.79 3.64 -24.71
CA LYS A 133 -2.64 4.76 -25.64
C LYS A 133 -4.02 5.30 -26.03
N GLY A 134 -4.17 6.62 -26.01
CA GLY A 134 -5.39 7.32 -26.40
C GLY A 134 -6.37 7.59 -25.25
N SER A 135 -6.23 6.90 -24.11
CA SER A 135 -6.96 7.21 -22.87
C SER A 135 -6.42 8.47 -22.19
N THR A 136 -7.09 8.93 -21.13
CA THR A 136 -6.57 9.99 -20.27
C THR A 136 -5.92 9.44 -18.99
N LEU A 137 -5.09 10.26 -18.34
CA LEU A 137 -4.49 9.93 -17.05
C LEU A 137 -5.56 9.66 -15.99
N LYS A 138 -6.60 10.51 -15.92
CA LYS A 138 -7.75 10.32 -15.03
C LYS A 138 -8.45 8.97 -15.25
N GLU A 139 -8.75 8.60 -16.49
CA GLU A 139 -9.38 7.32 -16.82
C GLU A 139 -8.49 6.13 -16.42
N THR A 140 -7.20 6.21 -16.72
CA THR A 140 -6.21 5.18 -16.35
C THR A 140 -6.19 4.97 -14.83
N LEU A 141 -6.11 6.05 -14.05
CA LEU A 141 -6.06 5.96 -12.59
C LEU A 141 -7.38 5.47 -12.01
N TYR A 142 -8.51 5.88 -12.57
CA TYR A 142 -9.83 5.39 -12.17
C TYR A 142 -9.89 3.85 -12.30
N LEU A 143 -9.46 3.30 -13.43
CA LEU A 143 -9.38 1.85 -13.62
C LEU A 143 -8.43 1.17 -12.64
N TRP A 144 -7.28 1.79 -12.35
CA TRP A 144 -6.31 1.21 -11.43
C TRP A 144 -6.84 1.18 -9.98
N VAL A 145 -7.53 2.22 -9.52
CA VAL A 145 -8.11 2.24 -8.16
C VAL A 145 -9.25 1.24 -7.99
N GLU A 146 -10.06 1.03 -9.03
CA GLU A 146 -11.13 0.03 -9.01
C GLU A 146 -10.59 -1.41 -8.93
N GLN A 147 -9.44 -1.67 -9.56
CA GLN A 147 -8.83 -3.00 -9.60
C GLN A 147 -8.05 -3.37 -8.34
N GLU A 148 -7.72 -2.39 -7.49
CA GLU A 148 -6.80 -2.59 -6.38
C GLU A 148 -7.51 -2.55 -5.02
N GLN A 149 -7.15 -3.51 -4.17
CA GLN A 149 -7.62 -3.52 -2.78
C GLN A 149 -6.65 -2.75 -1.90
N CYS A 150 -7.11 -1.64 -1.35
CA CYS A 150 -6.35 -0.84 -0.40
C CYS A 150 -6.15 -1.55 0.94
N LEU A 151 -7.20 -2.18 1.45
CA LEU A 151 -7.18 -2.95 2.69
C LEU A 151 -7.82 -4.32 2.43
N PRO A 152 -7.02 -5.33 2.04
CA PRO A 152 -7.54 -6.66 1.67
C PRO A 152 -8.35 -7.31 2.78
N GLU A 153 -7.92 -7.14 4.03
CA GLU A 153 -8.60 -7.67 5.23
C GLU A 153 -10.02 -7.08 5.39
N LYS A 154 -10.19 -5.82 5.00
CA LYS A 154 -11.46 -5.08 5.12
C LYS A 154 -12.23 -5.04 3.80
N LYS A 155 -11.75 -5.72 2.75
CA LYS A 155 -12.30 -5.72 1.38
C LYS A 155 -12.61 -4.31 0.85
N ARG A 156 -11.80 -3.31 1.20
CA ARG A 156 -11.96 -1.94 0.70
C ARG A 156 -11.09 -1.71 -0.53
N THR A 157 -11.70 -1.12 -1.56
CA THR A 157 -11.04 -0.63 -2.77
C THR A 157 -10.54 0.80 -2.58
N TRP A 158 -9.63 1.22 -3.45
CA TRP A 158 -9.21 2.62 -3.51
C TRP A 158 -10.31 3.51 -4.10
N SER A 159 -10.34 4.78 -3.68
CA SER A 159 -11.16 5.85 -4.27
C SER A 159 -10.25 6.92 -4.88
N LEU A 160 -10.70 7.53 -5.98
CA LEU A 160 -10.00 8.60 -6.67
C LEU A 160 -10.73 9.93 -6.46
N ILE A 161 -10.04 10.94 -5.94
CA ILE A 161 -10.44 12.34 -6.01
C ILE A 161 -9.56 13.04 -7.04
N TRP A 162 -10.20 13.68 -8.02
CA TRP A 162 -9.54 14.44 -9.07
C TRP A 162 -9.88 15.92 -8.88
N ASP A 163 -8.91 16.70 -8.39
CA ASP A 163 -9.11 18.06 -7.89
C ASP A 163 -8.31 19.08 -8.73
N THR A 164 -8.44 18.98 -10.05
CA THR A 164 -7.83 19.87 -11.04
C THR A 164 -8.57 19.71 -12.37
N ASP A 165 -8.60 20.76 -13.19
CA ASP A 165 -9.17 20.74 -14.54
C ASP A 165 -8.20 20.13 -15.57
N THR A 166 -6.91 20.02 -15.22
CA THR A 166 -5.89 19.44 -16.10
C THR A 166 -6.11 17.94 -16.22
N ASN A 167 -6.10 17.39 -17.44
CA ASN A 167 -6.18 15.95 -17.68
C ASN A 167 -5.39 15.56 -18.94
N TYR A 168 -4.21 14.98 -18.75
CA TYR A 168 -3.32 14.60 -19.85
C TYR A 168 -3.75 13.34 -20.57
N ARG A 169 -3.43 13.26 -21.86
CA ARG A 169 -3.57 12.04 -22.64
C ARG A 169 -2.37 11.11 -22.42
N ILE A 170 -2.63 9.82 -22.59
CA ILE A 170 -1.61 8.78 -22.69
C ILE A 170 -1.21 8.65 -24.17
N ASP A 171 -0.08 9.23 -24.57
CA ASP A 171 0.33 9.30 -25.98
C ASP A 171 0.95 7.99 -26.50
N ALA A 172 1.44 7.15 -25.59
CA ALA A 172 2.01 5.84 -25.87
C ALA A 172 1.58 4.83 -24.80
N PRO A 173 1.48 3.52 -25.11
CA PRO A 173 1.18 2.51 -24.11
C PRO A 173 2.23 2.51 -23.00
N LEU A 174 1.79 2.54 -21.74
CA LEU A 174 2.68 2.53 -20.57
C LEU A 174 2.49 1.22 -19.79
N SER A 175 3.57 0.73 -19.19
CA SER A 175 3.56 -0.47 -18.35
C SER A 175 4.47 -0.24 -17.14
N PHE A 176 3.95 -0.50 -15.94
CA PHE A 176 4.69 -0.37 -14.68
C PHE A 176 4.56 -1.65 -13.88
N SER A 177 5.67 -2.21 -13.41
CA SER A 177 5.66 -3.40 -12.56
C SER A 177 5.81 -3.01 -11.09
N GLY A 178 5.21 -3.79 -10.20
CA GLY A 178 5.39 -3.67 -8.76
C GLY A 178 4.10 -3.37 -8.03
N THR A 179 4.22 -2.64 -6.92
CA THR A 179 3.08 -2.27 -6.08
C THR A 179 2.25 -1.16 -6.74
N PHE A 180 1.02 -0.95 -6.24
CA PHE A 180 0.20 0.20 -6.64
C PHE A 180 0.94 1.53 -6.47
N ARG A 181 1.73 1.66 -5.38
CA ARG A 181 2.54 2.86 -5.13
C ARG A 181 3.66 3.03 -6.15
N ASP A 182 4.31 1.95 -6.56
CA ASP A 182 5.38 2.00 -7.57
C ASP A 182 4.82 2.44 -8.93
N ALA A 183 3.66 1.94 -9.31
CA ALA A 183 2.98 2.35 -10.54
C ALA A 183 2.58 3.82 -10.53
N LEU A 184 2.03 4.32 -9.41
CA LEU A 184 1.71 5.74 -9.23
C LEU A 184 2.97 6.62 -9.32
N ASN A 185 4.04 6.26 -8.62
CA ASN A 185 5.31 6.98 -8.72
C ASN A 185 5.83 7.00 -10.17
N GLY A 186 5.73 5.87 -10.86
CA GLY A 186 6.15 5.72 -12.24
C GLY A 186 5.40 6.66 -13.19
N ILE A 187 4.07 6.66 -13.14
CA ILE A 187 3.25 7.46 -14.06
C ILE A 187 3.35 8.96 -13.77
N PHE A 188 3.30 9.38 -12.51
CA PHE A 188 3.38 10.81 -12.15
C PHE A 188 4.76 11.42 -12.44
N ARG A 189 5.84 10.62 -12.37
CA ARG A 189 7.18 11.08 -12.78
C ARG A 189 7.23 11.51 -14.26
N LEU A 190 6.42 10.90 -15.13
CA LEU A 190 6.35 11.28 -16.55
C LEU A 190 5.72 12.67 -16.75
N TYR A 191 4.77 13.04 -15.87
CA TYR A 191 4.03 14.29 -15.94
C TYR A 191 4.56 15.40 -15.03
N ALA A 192 5.64 15.13 -14.28
CA ALA A 192 6.26 16.09 -13.36
C ALA A 192 6.77 17.36 -14.05
N LYS A 193 7.04 17.31 -15.37
CA LYS A 193 7.48 18.44 -16.19
C LYS A 193 6.48 18.83 -17.28
N ALA A 194 5.23 18.39 -17.17
CA ALA A 194 4.18 18.83 -18.07
C ALA A 194 3.85 20.33 -17.84
N THR A 195 3.09 20.94 -18.75
CA THR A 195 2.75 22.38 -18.68
C THR A 195 2.15 22.76 -17.32
N VAL A 196 1.25 21.93 -16.81
CA VAL A 196 0.73 21.96 -15.44
C VAL A 196 1.15 20.66 -14.76
N PRO A 197 2.15 20.68 -13.86
CA PRO A 197 2.55 19.50 -13.11
C PRO A 197 1.38 18.93 -12.30
N LEU A 198 1.29 17.61 -12.23
CA LEU A 198 0.30 16.93 -11.41
C LEU A 198 0.97 16.15 -10.28
N PHE A 199 0.36 16.21 -9.11
CA PHE A 199 0.82 15.57 -7.89
C PHE A 199 -0.22 14.58 -7.39
N ALA A 200 0.25 13.54 -6.68
CA ALA A 200 -0.60 12.50 -6.13
C ALA A 200 -0.35 12.34 -4.63
N GLY A 201 -1.41 12.50 -3.84
CA GLY A 201 -1.43 12.20 -2.42
C GLY A 201 -2.16 10.87 -2.15
N ILE A 202 -1.56 10.00 -1.35
CA ILE A 202 -2.16 8.71 -0.96
C ILE A 202 -2.45 8.72 0.54
N ASN A 203 -3.67 8.35 0.92
CA ASN A 203 -4.05 8.05 2.30
C ASN A 203 -4.52 6.59 2.38
N THR A 204 -3.67 5.72 2.92
CA THR A 204 -3.95 4.28 3.06
C THR A 204 -5.03 3.98 4.11
N THR A 205 -5.17 4.80 5.14
CA THR A 205 -6.22 4.64 6.16
C THR A 205 -7.61 4.90 5.58
N GLN A 206 -7.72 5.88 4.69
CA GLN A 206 -8.96 6.26 4.01
C GLN A 206 -9.15 5.56 2.66
N CYS A 207 -8.15 4.82 2.18
CA CYS A 207 -8.13 4.23 0.84
C CYS A 207 -8.36 5.26 -0.25
N LEU A 208 -7.68 6.39 -0.13
CA LEU A 208 -7.88 7.54 -0.99
C LEU A 208 -6.61 7.88 -1.77
N LEU A 209 -6.76 8.01 -3.08
CA LEU A 209 -5.83 8.68 -3.99
C LEU A 209 -6.42 10.03 -4.36
N LYS A 210 -5.75 11.12 -3.99
CA LYS A 210 -6.09 12.48 -4.43
C LYS A 210 -5.06 12.95 -5.44
N VAL A 211 -5.53 13.49 -6.55
CA VAL A 211 -4.71 14.12 -7.58
C VAL A 211 -5.05 15.60 -7.67
N ASP A 212 -4.04 16.45 -7.62
CA ASP A 212 -4.14 17.91 -7.70
C ASP A 212 -2.92 18.49 -8.44
N ASP A 213 -2.95 19.78 -8.77
CA ASP A 213 -1.86 20.50 -9.44
C ASP A 213 -1.04 21.39 -8.47
N GLN A 214 -1.26 21.22 -7.17
CA GLN A 214 -0.58 21.98 -6.12
C GLN A 214 0.43 21.08 -5.41
N GLU A 215 1.69 21.51 -5.36
CA GLU A 215 2.71 20.78 -4.62
C GLU A 215 2.44 20.86 -3.11
N ARG A 216 1.81 19.82 -2.55
CA ARG A 216 1.61 19.71 -1.11
C ARG A 216 2.85 19.13 -0.47
N HIS A 217 3.62 20.00 0.17
CA HIS A 217 4.64 19.63 1.15
C HIS A 217 3.92 19.03 2.37
N SER A 218 4.03 17.72 2.57
CA SER A 218 3.51 17.03 3.77
C SER A 218 4.56 16.96 4.87
#